data_AF-A0A196L872-F1
#
_entry.id   AF-A0A196L872-F1
#
_cell.length_a   1.000
_cell.length_b   1.000
_cell.length_c   1.000
_cell.angle_alpha   90.00
_cell.angle_beta   90.00
_cell.angle_gamma   90.00
#
_symmetry.space_group_name_H-M   'P 1'
#
loop_
_entity.id
_entity.type
_entity.pdbx_description
1 polymer ?
#
loop_
_entity_poly.entity_id
_entity_poly.type
_entity_poly.pdbx_seq_one_letter_code
_entity_poly.pdbx_strand_id
1 'polypeptide(L)' 'MPTIAIVGVGPSLGFSIAKVFGSQGFTVALISRNKTKLDHLVGELADLGIAAAAFPADVSRRTRRDLRGRRSNQR' A
#
# COMPACT_ATOMS: atom_id res chain seq x y z
N MET A 1 -8.82 9.68 -11.35
CA MET A 1 -9.37 8.74 -10.35
C MET A 1 -8.69 8.97 -9.01
N PRO A 2 -9.43 9.07 -7.90
CA PRO A 2 -8.85 9.16 -6.57
C PRO A 2 -8.25 7.81 -6.16
N THR A 3 -7.18 7.86 -5.37
CA THR A 3 -6.50 6.67 -4.86
C THR A 3 -6.52 6.67 -3.34
N ILE A 4 -6.82 5.52 -2.74
CA ILE A 4 -6.75 5.31 -1.29
C ILE A 4 -5.66 4.30 -0.96
N ALA A 5 -4.82 4.62 0.03
CA ALA A 5 -3.83 3.70 0.55
C ALA A 5 -4.32 3.14 1.88
N ILE A 6 -4.36 1.80 1.99
CA ILE A 6 -4.76 1.10 3.20
C ILE A 6 -3.54 0.37 3.76
N VAL A 7 -3.07 0.85 4.90
CA VAL A 7 -1.86 0.36 5.58
C VAL A 7 -2.25 -0.61 6.67
N GLY A 8 -1.52 -1.73 6.77
CA GLY A 8 -1.82 -2.80 7.72
C GLY A 8 -2.98 -3.68 7.28
N VAL A 9 -3.14 -3.89 5.96
CA VAL A 9 -4.25 -4.68 5.42
C VAL A 9 -4.19 -6.14 5.85
N GLY A 10 -5.29 -6.59 6.43
CA GLY A 10 -5.61 -7.97 6.74
C GLY A 10 -6.96 -8.36 6.14
N PRO A 11 -7.34 -9.64 6.24
CA PRO A 11 -8.51 -10.20 5.55
C PRO A 11 -9.85 -9.73 6.13
N SER A 12 -9.82 -9.07 7.29
CA SER A 12 -11.02 -8.58 7.98
C SER A 12 -11.30 -7.13 7.61
N LEU A 13 -10.95 -6.16 8.47
CA LEU A 13 -11.37 -4.78 8.32
C LEU A 13 -10.76 -4.07 7.10
N GLY A 14 -9.44 -4.20 6.90
CA GLY A 14 -8.75 -3.53 5.80
C GLY A 14 -9.27 -3.95 4.43
N PHE A 15 -9.65 -5.22 4.29
CA PHE A 15 -10.25 -5.75 3.07
C PHE A 15 -11.69 -5.27 2.86
N SER A 16 -12.50 -5.17 3.91
CA SER A 16 -13.84 -4.57 3.80
C SER A 16 -13.78 -3.10 3.38
N ILE A 17 -12.82 -2.34 3.93
CA ILE A 17 -12.58 -0.95 3.53
C ILE A 17 -12.19 -0.87 2.04
N ALA A 18 -11.29 -1.76 1.59
CA ALA A 18 -10.91 -1.84 0.18
C ALA A 18 -12.11 -2.06 -0.74
N LYS A 19 -13.04 -2.95 -0.36
CA LYS A 19 -14.27 -3.21 -1.11
C LYS A 19 -15.18 -1.99 -1.19
N VAL A 20 -15.39 -1.29 -0.08
CA VAL A 20 -16.27 -0.11 -0.01
C VAL A 20 -15.71 1.04 -0.85
N PHE A 21 -14.43 1.36 -0.73
CA PHE A 21 -13.85 2.45 -1.52
C PHE A 21 -13.67 2.07 -3.00
N GLY A 22 -13.31 0.81 -3.27
CA GLY A 22 -13.20 0.29 -4.63
C GLY A 22 -14.52 0.38 -5.39
N SER A 23 -15.64 0.01 -4.77
CA SER A 23 -16.97 0.13 -5.39
C SER A 23 -17.43 1.58 -5.60
N GLN A 24 -16.83 2.53 -4.88
CA GLN A 24 -17.03 3.96 -5.09
C GLN A 24 -16.10 4.57 -6.15
N GLY A 25 -15.31 3.73 -6.86
CA GLY A 25 -14.45 4.16 -7.97
C GLY A 25 -13.05 4.61 -7.55
N PHE A 26 -12.60 4.29 -6.33
CA PHE A 26 -11.23 4.53 -5.91
C PHE A 26 -10.30 3.42 -6.43
N THR A 27 -9.08 3.79 -6.79
CA THR A 27 -7.97 2.83 -6.91
C THR A 27 -7.42 2.53 -5.53
N VAL A 28 -7.24 1.25 -5.20
CA VAL A 28 -6.84 0.80 -3.86
C VAL A 28 -5.37 0.36 -3.82
N ALA A 29 -4.57 0.99 -2.98
CA ALA A 29 -3.21 0.55 -2.67
C ALA A 29 -3.21 -0.22 -1.34
N LEU A 30 -2.95 -1.52 -1.37
CA LEU A 30 -2.88 -2.37 -0.17
C LEU A 30 -1.43 -2.47 0.32
N ILE A 31 -1.17 -2.06 1.56
CA ILE A 31 0.16 -2.06 2.16
C ILE A 31 0.18 -2.98 3.39
N SER A 32 1.04 -4.00 3.37
CA SER A 32 1.31 -4.89 4.51
C SER A 32 2.69 -5.54 4.37
N ARG A 33 3.15 -6.28 5.40
CA ARG A 33 4.44 -6.97 5.35
C ARG A 33 4.45 -8.20 4.43
N ASN A 34 3.32 -8.88 4.27
CA ASN A 34 3.26 -10.17 3.57
C ASN A 34 2.78 -9.97 2.12
N LYS A 35 3.71 -10.13 1.17
CA LYS A 35 3.43 -9.98 -0.26
C LYS A 35 2.42 -11.01 -0.77
N THR A 36 2.61 -12.30 -0.47
CA THR A 36 1.71 -13.37 -0.94
C THR A 36 0.27 -13.13 -0.51
N LYS A 37 0.08 -12.68 0.73
CA LYS A 37 -1.25 -12.32 1.25
C LYS A 37 -1.85 -11.11 0.54
N LEU A 38 -1.05 -10.09 0.24
CA LEU A 38 -1.51 -8.93 -0.51
C LEU A 38 -1.90 -9.31 -1.93
N ASP A 39 -1.11 -10.14 -2.61
CA ASP A 39 -1.39 -10.59 -3.97
C ASP A 39 -2.72 -11.35 -4.04
N HIS A 40 -3.02 -12.20 -3.05
CA HIS A 40 -4.32 -12.87 -2.94
C HIS A 40 -5.48 -11.86 -2.80
N LEU A 41 -5.35 -10.87 -1.90
CA LEU A 41 -6.38 -9.86 -1.69
C LEU A 41 -6.58 -8.95 -2.91
N VAL A 42 -5.51 -8.65 -3.65
CA VAL A 42 -5.61 -7.93 -4.93
C VAL A 42 -6.37 -8.77 -5.96
N GLY A 43 -6.10 -10.08 -6.03
CA GLY A 43 -6.87 -11.01 -6.86
C GLY A 43 -8.36 -10.98 -6.54
N GLU A 44 -8.72 -11.11 -5.26
CA GLU A 44 -10.13 -11.05 -4.84
C GLU A 44 -10.79 -9.70 -5.17
N LEU A 45 -10.06 -8.57 -5.08
CA LEU A 45 -10.60 -7.26 -5.49
C LEU A 45 -10.75 -7.17 -7.01
N ALA A 46 -9.81 -7.72 -7.77
CA ALA A 46 -9.87 -7.75 -9.22
C ALA A 46 -11.07 -8.57 -9.72
N ASP A 47 -11.38 -9.70 -9.07
CA ASP A 47 -12.57 -10.51 -9.35
C ASP A 47 -13.88 -9.74 -9.11
N LEU A 48 -13.85 -8.72 -8.24
CA LEU A 48 -14.95 -7.79 -7.98
C LEU A 48 -14.94 -6.56 -8.91
N GLY A 49 -14.03 -6.50 -9.89
CA GLY A 49 -13.86 -5.37 -10.80
C GLY A 49 -13.21 -4.13 -10.16
N ILE A 50 -12.58 -4.28 -9.00
CA ILE A 50 -11.95 -3.19 -8.25
C ILE A 50 -10.46 -3.10 -8.63
N ALA A 51 -10.03 -1.91 -9.07
CA ALA A 51 -8.62 -1.64 -9.36
C ALA A 51 -7.81 -1.57 -8.06
N ALA A 52 -6.93 -2.54 -7.84
CA ALA A 52 -6.07 -2.62 -6.66
C ALA A 52 -4.61 -2.99 -6.99
N ALA A 53 -3.68 -2.57 -6.14
CA ALA A 53 -2.26 -2.92 -6.24
C ALA A 53 -1.65 -3.22 -4.87
N ALA A 54 -0.70 -4.16 -4.83
CA ALA A 54 -0.02 -4.62 -3.63
C ALA A 54 1.33 -3.92 -3.42
N PHE A 55 1.56 -3.42 -2.22
CA PHE A 55 2.78 -2.73 -1.83
C PHE A 55 3.35 -3.34 -0.54
N PRO A 56 4.22 -4.36 -0.64
CA PRO A 56 4.82 -4.97 0.53
C PRO A 56 5.74 -3.97 1.25
N ALA A 57 5.40 -3.62 2.49
CA ALA A 57 6.18 -2.71 3.31
C ALA A 57 6.01 -2.98 4.81
N ASP A 58 7.06 -2.69 5.58
CA ASP A 58 7.02 -2.67 7.04
C ASP A 58 7.03 -1.22 7.52
N VAL A 59 5.92 -0.77 8.10
CA VAL A 59 5.76 0.60 8.60
C VAL A 59 6.51 0.89 9.89
N SER A 60 6.91 -0.14 10.63
CA SER A 60 7.78 0.02 11.80
C SER A 60 9.23 0.33 11.38
N ARG A 61 9.60 -0.05 10.15
CA ARG A 61 10.95 0.14 9.64
C ARG A 61 11.14 1.56 9.13
N ARG A 62 11.62 2.43 10.02
CA ARG A 62 12.08 3.76 9.65
C ARG A 62 13.34 3.63 8.80
N THR A 63 13.24 3.87 7.50
CA THR A 63 14.43 4.05 6.66
C THR A 63 15.04 5.40 7.01
N ARG A 64 16.06 5.40 7.88
CA ARG A 64 16.86 6.58 8.15
C ARG A 64 17.73 6.86 6.92
N ARG A 65 17.24 7.71 6.03
CA ARG A 65 18.08 8.28 4.97
C ARG A 65 19.00 9.31 5.64
N ASP A 66 20.23 8.91 5.94
CA ASP A 66 21.24 9.85 6.43
C ASP A 66 21.54 10.87 5.32
N LEU A 67 21.08 12.11 5.50
CA LEU A 67 21.34 13.24 4.60
C LEU A 67 22.75 13.84 4.78
N ARG A 68 23.70 13.08 5.34
CA ARG A 68 25.08 13.54 5.55
C ARG A 68 25.92 13.32 4.30
N GLY A 69 25.67 14.12 3.26
CA GLY A 69 26.43 14.00 2.02
C GLY A 69 26.35 15.21 1.09
N ARG A 70 26.35 16.46 1.58
CA ARG A 70 26.59 17.68 0.77
C ARG A 70 27.20 18.83 1.58
N ARG A 71 28.33 18.61 2.25
CA ARG A 71 29.23 19.69 2.70
C ARG A 71 30.68 19.32 2.39
N SER A 72 31.00 19.27 1.11
CA SER A 72 32.38 19.32 0.65
C SER A 72 32.40 20.17 -0.62
N ASN A 73 33.25 21.18 -0.61
CA ASN A 73 33.60 22.09 -1.70
C ASN A 73 32.85 23.43 -1.78
N GLN A 74 33.23 24.31 -0.85
CA GLN A 74 33.30 25.76 -1.05
C GLN A 74 34.52 26.25 -0.25
N ARG A 75 35.73 25.94 -0.74
CA ARG A 75 36.96 26.71 -0.54
C ARG A 75 37.92 26.39 -1.67
#